data_AF-A0A3M1FZ70-F1
#
_entry.id   AF-A0A3M1FZ70-F1
#
_cell.length_a   1.000
_cell.length_b   1.000
_cell.length_c   1.000
_cell.angle_alpha   90.00
_cell.angle_beta   90.00
_cell.angle_gamma   90.00
#
_symmetry.space_group_name_H-M   'P 1'
#
loop_
_entity.id
_entity.type
_entity.pdbx_description
1 polymer ?
#
loop_
_entity_poly.entity_id
_entity_poly.type
_entity_poly.pdbx_seq_one_letter_code
_entity_poly.pdbx_strand_id
1 'polypeptide(L)' 'MVEKVLKILKNSKRPLNFGEIAQKLSLTKKEKKALKKTLRTLVKQGRLIRNRKGRYGLV' A
#
# COMPACT_ATOMS: atom_id res chain seq x y z
N MET A 1 0.55 -9.92 -5.34
CA MET A 1 1.01 -8.58 -4.90
C MET A 1 0.04 -7.90 -3.94
N VAL A 2 -1.28 -7.91 -4.24
CA VAL A 2 -2.34 -7.38 -3.37
C VAL A 2 -2.28 -7.94 -1.94
N GLU A 3 -2.21 -9.27 -1.80
CA GLU A 3 -2.20 -9.94 -0.49
C GLU A 3 -0.99 -9.55 0.37
N LYS A 4 0.19 -9.38 -0.23
CA LYS A 4 1.39 -8.93 0.48
C LYS A 4 1.21 -7.52 1.05
N VAL A 5 0.58 -6.62 0.28
CA VAL A 5 0.27 -5.25 0.72
C VAL A 5 -0.73 -5.26 1.87
N LEU A 6 -1.81 -6.04 1.75
CA LEU A 6 -2.81 -6.19 2.81
C LEU A 6 -2.20 -6.79 4.08
N LYS A 7 -1.32 -7.80 3.95
CA LYS A 7 -0.63 -8.42 5.10
C LYS A 7 0.29 -7.42 5.82
N ILE A 8 1.03 -6.59 5.07
CA ILE A 8 1.88 -5.54 5.65
C ILE A 8 1.05 -4.48 6.35
N LEU A 9 -0.06 -4.04 5.75
CA LEU A 9 -0.95 -3.06 6.35
C LEU A 9 -1.70 -3.64 7.55
N LYS A 10 -2.05 -4.93 7.55
CA LYS A 10 -2.68 -5.62 8.68
C LYS A 10 -1.71 -5.80 9.85
N ASN A 11 -0.46 -6.14 9.56
CA ASN A 11 0.60 -6.20 10.58
C ASN A 11 1.05 -4.81 11.05
N SER A 12 0.78 -3.76 10.27
CA SER A 12 1.09 -2.39 10.62
C SER A 12 -0.09 -1.75 11.33
N LYS A 13 -0.01 -1.59 12.65
CA LYS A 13 -0.99 -0.84 13.45
C LYS A 13 -1.17 0.65 13.04
N ARG A 14 -0.37 1.12 12.06
CA ARG A 14 -0.40 2.49 11.55
C ARG A 14 -0.56 2.53 10.03
N PRO A 15 -1.22 3.56 9.47
CA PRO A 15 -1.25 3.77 8.04
C PRO A 15 0.16 4.06 7.52
N LEU A 16 0.56 3.36 6.46
CA LEU A 16 1.91 3.45 5.88
C LEU A 16 1.91 4.27 4.59
N ASN A 17 2.97 5.03 4.36
CA ASN A 17 3.14 5.72 3.09
C ASN A 17 3.64 4.77 1.98
N PHE A 18 3.57 5.21 0.72
CA PHE A 18 4.03 4.43 -0.42
C PHE A 18 5.51 3.99 -0.30
N GLY A 19 6.36 4.87 0.22
CA GLY A 19 7.80 4.59 0.40
C GLY A 19 8.05 3.51 1.44
N GLU A 20 7.37 3.55 2.58
CA GLU A 20 7.44 2.55 3.65
C GLU A 20 6.95 1.18 3.15
N ILE A 21 5.85 1.16 2.39
CA ILE A 21 5.34 -0.08 1.79
C ILE A 21 6.34 -0.64 0.78
N ALA A 22 6.91 0.23 -0.06
CA ALA A 22 7.91 -0.18 -1.05
C ALA A 22 9.22 -0.66 -0.42
N GLN A 23 9.66 -0.03 0.68
CA GLN A 23 10.84 -0.46 1.45
C GLN A 23 10.59 -1.79 2.15
N LYS A 24 9.46 -1.96 2.85
CA LYS A 24 9.12 -3.23 3.52
C LYS A 24 8.99 -4.41 2.56
N LEU A 25 8.61 -4.15 1.32
CA LEU A 25 8.52 -5.16 0.27
C LEU A 25 9.82 -5.32 -0.52
N SER A 26 10.86 -4.54 -0.22
CA SER A 26 12.13 -4.48 -0.98
C SER A 26 11.92 -4.44 -2.50
N LEU A 27 10.95 -3.63 -2.95
CA LEU A 27 10.51 -3.66 -4.34
C LEU A 27 11.51 -2.98 -5.27
N THR A 28 11.71 -3.62 -6.41
CA THR A 28 12.43 -3.05 -7.55
C THR A 28 11.63 -1.92 -8.22
N LYS A 29 12.28 -1.12 -9.09
CA LYS A 29 11.65 0.03 -9.77
C LYS A 29 10.42 -0.38 -10.60
N LYS A 30 10.44 -1.57 -11.23
CA LYS A 30 9.30 -2.15 -11.96
C LYS A 30 8.14 -2.46 -11.02
N GLU A 31 8.42 -3.09 -9.89
CA GLU A 31 7.41 -3.46 -8.90
C GLU A 31 6.85 -2.24 -8.16
N LYS A 32 7.63 -1.18 -7.95
CA LYS A 32 7.10 0.10 -7.43
C LYS A 32 5.99 0.67 -8.33
N LYS A 33 6.13 0.54 -9.65
CA LYS A 33 5.10 0.95 -10.62
C LYS A 33 3.84 0.08 -10.49
N ALA A 34 4.03 -1.23 -10.34
CA ALA A 34 2.93 -2.18 -10.09
C ALA A 34 2.23 -1.92 -8.73
N LEU A 35 2.99 -1.62 -7.68
CA LEU A 35 2.48 -1.27 -6.35
C LEU A 35 1.61 -0.01 -6.41
N LYS A 36 2.06 1.03 -7.11
CA LYS A 36 1.29 2.28 -7.27
C LYS A 36 -0.05 2.05 -7.96
N LYS A 37 -0.07 1.20 -9.00
CA LYS A 37 -1.32 0.81 -9.69
C LYS A 37 -2.22 0.02 -8.74
N THR A 38 -1.66 -0.95 -8.03
CA THR A 38 -2.38 -1.81 -7.08
C THR A 38 -3.02 -0.99 -5.94
N LEU A 39 -2.27 -0.08 -5.32
CA LEU A 39 -2.78 0.78 -4.25
C LEU A 39 -3.92 1.68 -4.73
N ARG A 40 -3.83 2.25 -5.95
CA ARG A 40 -4.93 3.02 -6.53
C ARG A 40 -6.18 2.16 -6.75
N THR A 41 -6.02 0.95 -7.27
CA THR A 41 -7.15 0.02 -7.46
C THR A 41 -7.79 -0.34 -6.13
N LEU A 42 -6.99 -0.64 -5.11
CA LEU A 42 -7.49 -0.98 -3.77
C LEU A 42 -8.22 0.17 -3.08
N VAL A 43 -7.74 1.40 -3.26
CA VAL A 43 -8.44 2.60 -2.79
C VAL A 43 -9.76 2.79 -3.54
N LYS A 44 -9.76 2.60 -4.87
CA LYS A 44 -10.98 2.69 -5.68
C LYS A 44 -12.02 1.61 -5.31
N GLN A 45 -11.55 0.43 -4.90
CA GLN A 45 -12.39 -0.67 -4.42
C GLN A 45 -12.89 -0.49 -2.98
N GLY A 46 -12.48 0.58 -2.27
CA GLY A 46 -12.83 0.76 -0.87
C GLY A 46 -12.18 -0.25 0.08
N ARG A 47 -11.11 -0.95 -0.35
CA ARG A 47 -10.37 -1.88 0.53
C ARG A 47 -9.25 -1.19 1.31
N LEU A 48 -8.84 -0.01 0.84
CA LEU A 48 -7.84 0.83 1.49
C LEU A 48 -8.33 2.28 1.55
N ILE A 49 -8.02 2.96 2.64
CA ILE A 49 -8.21 4.41 2.76
C ILE A 49 -6.87 5.08 2.52
N ARG A 50 -6.86 6.13 1.68
CA ARG A 50 -5.74 7.05 1.56
C ARG A 50 -6.02 8.30 2.36
N ASN A 51 -5.20 8.60 3.36
CA ASN A 51 -5.34 9.84 4.13
C ASN A 51 -4.82 11.07 3.34
N ARG A 52 -5.15 12.27 3.81
CA ARG A 52 -4.69 13.54 3.22
C ARG A 52 -3.15 13.67 3.18
N LYS A 53 -2.44 12.98 4.07
CA LYS A 53 -0.96 12.89 4.12
C LYS A 53 -0.37 11.83 3.19
N GLY A 54 -1.16 11.21 2.31
CA GLY A 54 -0.70 10.22 1.33
C GLY A 54 -0.34 8.84 1.91
N ARG A 55 -0.82 8.51 3.11
CA ARG A 55 -0.66 7.20 3.75
C ARG A 55 -1.87 6.32 3.48
N TYR A 56 -1.62 5.02 3.39
CA TYR A 56 -2.61 3.98 3.14
C TYR A 56 -2.90 3.24 4.45
N GLY A 57 -4.16 3.13 4.79
CA GLY A 57 -4.66 2.30 5.89
C GLY A 57 -5.68 1.29 5.37
N LEU A 58 -5.93 0.24 6.14
CA LEU A 58 -7.10 -0.60 5.93
C LEU A 58 -8.34 0.18 6.36
N VAL A 59 -9.45 -0.04 5.64
CA VAL A 59 -10.80 0.33 6.10
C VAL A 59 -11.17 -0.58 7.26
#